data_AF-A0A1S2T3K7-F1
#
_entry.id   AF-A0A1S2T3K7-F1
#
_cell.length_a   1.000
_cell.length_b   1.000
_cell.length_c   1.000
_cell.angle_alpha   90.00
_cell.angle_beta   90.00
_cell.angle_gamma   90.00
#
_symmetry.space_group_name_H-M   'P 1'
#
loop_
_entity.id
_entity.type
_entity.pdbx_description
1 polymer ?
#
loop_
_entity_poly.entity_id
_entity_poly.type
_entity_poly.pdbx_seq_one_letter_code
_entity_poly.pdbx_strand_id
1 'polypeptide(L)'
;MNYQFPELANRVMANPAPEIWHWILSFFGSDFFVALIASAAGAWAGAAAVQRMIEKEKKKTALLVEIRGVNAAISLSIVILNSLINLKKQFVTPVSRAYELKKLGWQLHRIGVLMGAIPPTVEHLVEFDMRTLPPINLPMGALQGFIYEKTSLSGRILNLFSVLEQTCQGLDISIKRRNELIEGYKAGNPVIAPHLYFGLPFGGVINEDYPSTLMAIHDQTEHILYFANKLCVELSKHGDAQANIFNNLYGGAPIINRLLQLHTEDQKLIPSAYNYPDWEKMFGPAI
;
A
#
# COMPACT_ATOMS: atom_id res chain seq x y z
N MET A 1 -29.49 -77.48 -90.43
CA MET A 1 -28.68 -76.23 -90.43
C MET A 1 -29.01 -75.46 -89.17
N ASN A 2 -27.97 -74.94 -88.52
CA ASN A 2 -27.90 -74.22 -87.23
C ASN A 2 -29.04 -73.22 -86.94
N TYR A 3 -29.37 -73.00 -85.66
CA TYR A 3 -28.83 -71.88 -84.86
C TYR A 3 -29.44 -71.86 -83.44
N GLN A 4 -28.59 -71.91 -82.42
CA GLN A 4 -28.90 -71.56 -81.03
C GLN A 4 -28.83 -70.04 -80.85
N PHE A 5 -29.76 -69.47 -80.07
CA PHE A 5 -29.70 -68.12 -79.50
C PHE A 5 -29.66 -68.21 -77.97
N PRO A 6 -28.83 -67.40 -77.28
CA PRO A 6 -28.66 -67.50 -75.83
C PRO A 6 -29.59 -66.56 -75.03
N GLU A 7 -29.80 -66.98 -73.80
CA GLU A 7 -30.45 -66.32 -72.67
C GLU A 7 -29.91 -64.91 -72.40
N LEU A 8 -30.82 -63.95 -72.17
CA LEU A 8 -30.57 -62.77 -71.34
C LEU A 8 -31.87 -62.41 -70.60
N ALA A 9 -32.11 -63.11 -69.50
CA ALA A 9 -33.14 -62.75 -68.52
C ALA A 9 -32.46 -62.39 -67.19
N ASN A 10 -32.90 -61.25 -66.63
CA ASN A 10 -32.91 -60.93 -65.21
C ASN A 10 -31.56 -60.75 -64.48
N ARG A 11 -30.92 -59.58 -64.69
CA ARG A 11 -30.16 -58.93 -63.62
C ARG A 11 -31.13 -58.15 -62.72
N VAL A 12 -31.62 -58.83 -61.69
CA VAL A 12 -32.26 -58.22 -60.52
C VAL A 12 -31.23 -57.32 -59.82
N MET A 13 -31.67 -56.12 -59.46
CA MET A 13 -30.93 -55.15 -58.67
C MET A 13 -30.50 -55.76 -57.32
N ALA A 14 -29.23 -56.15 -57.19
CA ALA A 14 -28.62 -56.45 -55.91
C ALA A 14 -28.33 -55.13 -55.19
N ASN A 15 -29.05 -54.89 -54.10
CA ASN A 15 -28.90 -53.75 -53.21
C ASN A 15 -27.46 -53.75 -52.61
N PRO A 16 -26.59 -52.75 -52.87
CA PRO A 16 -25.20 -52.73 -52.37
C PRO A 16 -25.09 -52.31 -50.88
N ALA A 17 -26.22 -52.05 -50.22
CA ALA A 17 -26.26 -51.65 -48.82
C ALA A 17 -25.58 -52.61 -47.81
N PRO A 18 -25.60 -53.95 -47.95
CA PRO A 18 -25.04 -54.82 -46.93
C PRO A 18 -23.50 -54.89 -46.95
N GLU A 19 -22.83 -54.72 -48.10
CA GLU A 19 -21.37 -54.82 -48.18
C GLU A 19 -20.66 -53.55 -47.69
N ILE A 20 -21.19 -52.38 -48.02
CA ILE A 20 -20.66 -51.10 -47.52
C ILE A 20 -20.83 -51.03 -45.99
N TRP A 21 -21.96 -51.53 -45.47
CA TRP A 21 -22.21 -51.57 -44.04
C TRP A 21 -21.28 -52.54 -43.30
N HIS A 22 -21.00 -53.71 -43.89
CA HIS A 22 -20.02 -54.65 -43.34
C HIS A 22 -18.58 -54.10 -43.37
N TRP A 23 -18.20 -53.40 -44.43
CA TRP A 23 -16.88 -52.75 -44.51
C TRP A 23 -16.74 -51.64 -43.47
N ILE A 24 -17.76 -50.78 -43.31
CA ILE A 24 -17.81 -49.74 -42.27
C ILE A 24 -17.69 -50.39 -40.88
N LEU A 25 -18.51 -51.39 -40.56
CA LEU A 25 -18.46 -52.09 -39.27
C LEU A 25 -17.10 -52.78 -39.02
N SER A 26 -16.46 -53.33 -40.06
CA SER A 26 -15.13 -53.94 -39.95
C SER A 26 -14.00 -52.93 -39.75
N PHE A 27 -14.15 -51.72 -40.29
CA PHE A 27 -13.19 -50.62 -40.10
C PHE A 27 -13.25 -50.11 -38.64
N PHE A 28 -14.46 -49.94 -38.10
CA PHE A 28 -14.69 -49.57 -36.70
C PHE A 28 -14.34 -50.68 -35.70
N GLY A 29 -14.38 -51.95 -36.12
CA GLY A 29 -14.01 -53.12 -35.31
C GLY A 29 -12.54 -53.55 -35.43
N SER A 30 -11.71 -52.84 -36.21
CA SER A 30 -10.31 -53.22 -36.40
C SER A 30 -9.43 -52.84 -35.21
N ASP A 31 -8.45 -53.70 -34.88
CA ASP A 31 -7.45 -53.43 -33.83
C ASP A 31 -6.75 -52.07 -34.04
N PHE A 32 -6.65 -51.61 -35.30
CA PHE A 32 -6.13 -50.30 -35.67
C PHE A 32 -7.03 -49.14 -35.20
N PHE A 33 -8.35 -49.23 -35.39
CA PHE A 33 -9.29 -48.17 -34.96
C PHE A 33 -9.43 -48.14 -33.43
N VAL A 34 -9.38 -49.31 -32.79
CA VAL A 34 -9.29 -49.42 -31.32
C VAL A 34 -7.98 -48.78 -30.81
N ALA A 35 -6.84 -49.05 -31.46
CA ALA A 35 -5.57 -48.40 -31.13
C ALA A 35 -5.57 -46.89 -31.41
N LEU A 36 -6.28 -46.42 -32.44
CA LEU A 36 -6.43 -45.00 -32.76
C LEU A 36 -7.31 -44.28 -31.72
N ILE A 37 -8.44 -44.85 -31.32
CA ILE A 37 -9.28 -44.30 -30.25
C ILE A 37 -8.54 -44.35 -28.91
N ALA A 38 -7.85 -45.44 -28.60
CA ALA A 38 -7.08 -45.58 -27.36
C ALA A 38 -5.92 -44.57 -27.29
N SER A 39 -5.21 -44.34 -28.40
CA SER A 39 -4.14 -43.34 -28.48
C SER A 39 -4.67 -41.90 -28.45
N ALA A 40 -5.80 -41.61 -29.11
CA ALA A 40 -6.46 -40.30 -29.02
C ALA A 40 -7.01 -40.03 -27.61
N ALA A 41 -7.63 -41.02 -26.96
CA ALA A 41 -8.11 -40.91 -25.59
C ALA A 41 -6.95 -40.77 -24.59
N GLY A 42 -5.85 -41.52 -24.78
CA GLY A 42 -4.63 -41.41 -23.99
C GLY A 42 -3.94 -40.05 -24.16
N ALA A 43 -3.86 -39.53 -25.39
CA ALA A 43 -3.32 -38.21 -25.67
C ALA A 43 -4.19 -37.09 -25.09
N TRP A 44 -5.52 -37.21 -25.19
CA TRP A 44 -6.45 -36.25 -24.59
C TRP A 44 -6.41 -36.26 -23.06
N ALA A 45 -6.43 -37.45 -22.45
CA ALA A 45 -6.29 -37.60 -21.00
C ALA A 45 -4.93 -37.10 -20.50
N GLY A 46 -3.84 -37.39 -21.24
CA GLY A 46 -2.51 -36.87 -20.98
C GLY A 46 -2.44 -35.35 -21.07
N ALA A 47 -3.00 -34.76 -22.14
CA ALA A 47 -3.06 -33.31 -22.31
C ALA A 47 -3.90 -32.63 -21.22
N ALA A 48 -5.04 -33.21 -20.83
CA ALA A 48 -5.88 -32.70 -19.74
C ALA A 48 -5.16 -32.77 -18.38
N ALA A 49 -4.43 -33.86 -18.11
CA ALA A 49 -3.62 -33.99 -16.90
C ALA A 49 -2.49 -32.94 -16.86
N VAL A 50 -1.78 -32.74 -17.99
CA VAL A 50 -0.73 -31.72 -18.12
C VAL A 50 -1.31 -30.32 -17.95
N GLN A 51 -2.45 -30.00 -18.57
CA GLN A 51 -3.11 -28.70 -18.40
C GLN A 51 -3.47 -28.43 -16.94
N ARG A 52 -4.03 -29.42 -16.22
CA ARG A 52 -4.32 -29.28 -14.78
C ARG A 52 -3.06 -29.06 -13.93
N MET A 53 -1.95 -29.74 -14.25
CA MET A 53 -0.68 -29.52 -13.57
C MET A 53 -0.15 -28.09 -13.81
N ILE A 54 -0.22 -27.62 -15.05
CA ILE A 54 0.19 -26.26 -15.43
C ILE A 54 -0.67 -25.21 -14.70
N GLU A 55 -1.98 -25.39 -14.65
CA GLU A 55 -2.88 -24.48 -13.92
C GLU A 55 -2.58 -24.45 -12.42
N LYS A 56 -2.33 -25.61 -11.81
CA LYS A 56 -1.96 -25.72 -10.40
C LYS A 56 -0.63 -25.00 -10.12
N GLU A 57 0.37 -25.20 -10.97
CA GLU A 57 1.67 -24.54 -10.84
C GLU A 57 1.57 -23.02 -11.05
N LYS A 58 0.78 -22.57 -12.02
CA LYS A 58 0.50 -21.14 -12.23
C LYS A 58 -0.17 -20.52 -11.01
N LYS A 59 -1.19 -21.17 -10.43
CA LYS A 59 -1.87 -20.68 -9.20
C LYS A 59 -0.91 -20.63 -8.01
N LYS A 60 -0.10 -21.67 -7.82
CA LYS A 60 0.93 -21.70 -6.77
C LYS A 60 1.92 -20.55 -6.93
N THR A 61 2.39 -20.32 -8.15
CA THR A 61 3.37 -19.28 -8.47
C THR A 61 2.79 -17.88 -8.28
N ALA A 62 1.56 -17.65 -8.74
CA ALA A 62 0.85 -16.38 -8.55
C ALA A 62 0.69 -16.05 -7.07
N LEU A 63 0.27 -17.02 -6.25
CA LEU A 63 0.12 -16.83 -4.81
C LEU A 63 1.46 -16.53 -4.10
N LEU A 64 2.55 -17.19 -4.52
CA LEU A 64 3.90 -16.88 -4.01
C LEU A 64 4.37 -15.48 -4.40
N VAL A 65 4.07 -15.04 -5.63
CA VAL A 65 4.39 -13.69 -6.10
C VAL A 65 3.63 -12.66 -5.27
N GLU A 66 2.34 -12.89 -5.01
CA GLU A 66 1.53 -12.02 -4.16
C GLU A 66 2.09 -11.95 -2.74
N ILE A 67 2.39 -13.09 -2.10
CA ILE A 67 2.97 -13.12 -0.75
C ILE A 67 4.32 -12.36 -0.69
N ARG A 68 5.17 -12.53 -1.71
CA ARG A 68 6.43 -11.77 -1.80
C ARG A 68 6.19 -10.27 -1.96
N GLY A 69 5.18 -9.89 -2.74
CA GLY A 69 4.75 -8.50 -2.90
C GLY A 69 4.29 -7.90 -1.57
N VAL A 70 3.46 -8.63 -0.82
CA VAL A 70 2.98 -8.23 0.51
C VAL A 70 4.16 -8.07 1.49
N ASN A 71 5.09 -9.03 1.52
CA ASN A 71 6.28 -8.95 2.38
C ASN A 71 7.15 -7.74 2.07
N ALA A 72 7.33 -7.39 0.79
CA ALA A 72 8.05 -6.20 0.39
C ALA A 72 7.30 -4.92 0.81
N ALA A 73 5.98 -4.88 0.66
CA ALA A 73 5.14 -3.76 1.11
C ALA A 73 5.22 -3.57 2.64
N ILE A 74 5.20 -4.66 3.41
CA ILE A 74 5.39 -4.62 4.87
C ILE A 74 6.75 -4.04 5.22
N SER A 75 7.83 -4.54 4.61
CA SER A 75 9.19 -4.05 4.88
C SER A 75 9.34 -2.56 4.58
N LEU A 76 8.80 -2.08 3.45
CA LEU A 76 8.83 -0.65 3.11
C LEU A 76 7.99 0.20 4.07
N SER A 77 6.83 -0.30 4.49
CA SER A 77 5.98 0.37 5.48
C SER A 77 6.68 0.51 6.83
N ILE A 78 7.44 -0.51 7.27
CA ILE A 78 8.25 -0.46 8.48
C ILE A 78 9.37 0.58 8.35
N VAL A 79 10.06 0.64 7.21
CA VAL A 79 11.10 1.65 6.95
C VAL A 79 10.53 3.06 7.02
N ILE A 80 9.35 3.28 6.43
CA ILE A 80 8.64 4.57 6.51
C ILE A 80 8.32 4.91 7.96
N LEU A 81 7.71 3.98 8.70
CA LEU A 81 7.34 4.17 10.10
C LEU A 81 8.55 4.55 10.96
N ASN A 82 9.65 3.81 10.85
CA ASN A 82 10.88 4.08 11.60
C ASN A 82 11.51 5.43 11.24
N SER A 83 11.48 5.81 9.96
CA SER A 83 11.99 7.11 9.50
C SER A 83 11.21 8.26 10.14
N LEU A 84 9.90 8.12 10.27
CA LEU A 84 9.03 9.13 10.86
C LEU A 84 9.13 9.17 12.39
N ILE A 85 9.31 8.03 13.04
CA ILE A 85 9.61 7.98 14.48
C ILE A 85 10.87 8.80 14.75
N ASN A 86 11.92 8.60 13.94
CA ASN A 86 13.16 9.36 14.06
C ASN A 86 12.96 10.86 13.80
N LEU A 87 12.23 11.22 12.74
CA LEU A 87 11.90 12.61 12.43
C LEU A 87 11.16 13.28 13.60
N LYS A 88 10.14 12.60 14.16
CA LYS A 88 9.36 13.11 15.28
C LYS A 88 10.22 13.33 16.52
N LYS A 89 11.01 12.33 16.90
CA LYS A 89 11.90 12.38 18.07
C LYS A 89 12.95 13.47 17.97
N GLN A 90 13.67 13.50 16.85
CA GLN A 90 14.86 14.32 16.71
C GLN A 90 14.52 15.77 16.41
N PHE A 91 13.40 16.03 15.72
CA PHE A 91 13.12 17.35 15.16
C PHE A 91 11.74 17.89 15.52
N VAL A 92 10.67 17.18 15.18
CA VAL A 92 9.30 17.75 15.30
C VAL A 92 8.94 18.04 16.75
N THR A 93 9.05 17.05 17.65
CA THR A 93 8.69 17.22 19.06
C THR A 93 9.53 18.30 19.75
N PRO A 94 10.88 18.32 19.63
CA PRO A 94 11.69 19.38 20.22
C PRO A 94 11.34 20.78 19.69
N VAL A 95 11.15 20.94 18.38
CA VAL A 95 10.86 22.25 17.77
C VAL A 95 9.47 22.74 18.19
N SER A 96 8.44 21.90 18.11
CA SER A 96 7.08 22.27 18.53
C SER A 96 7.03 22.62 20.01
N ARG A 97 7.67 21.83 20.89
CA ARG A 97 7.72 22.12 22.32
C ARG A 97 8.46 23.43 22.62
N ALA A 98 9.61 23.65 21.99
CA ALA A 98 10.38 24.88 22.17
C ALA A 98 9.58 26.11 21.70
N TYR A 99 8.86 25.99 20.59
CA TYR A 99 7.99 27.03 20.06
C TYR A 99 6.88 27.40 21.07
N GLU A 100 6.13 26.42 21.57
CA GLU A 100 5.03 26.66 22.51
C GLU A 100 5.51 27.27 23.84
N LEU A 101 6.63 26.76 24.38
CA LEU A 101 7.21 27.30 25.61
C LEU A 101 7.64 28.77 25.45
N LYS A 102 8.25 29.11 24.30
CA LYS A 102 8.69 30.48 24.00
C LYS A 102 7.50 31.41 23.77
N LYS A 103 6.46 30.93 23.08
CA LYS A 103 5.21 31.66 22.88
C LYS A 103 4.54 31.98 24.22
N LEU A 104 4.43 30.99 25.10
CA LEU A 104 3.88 31.16 26.44
C LEU A 104 4.71 32.14 27.29
N GLY A 105 6.04 31.99 27.28
CA GLY A 105 6.94 32.91 27.99
C GLY A 105 6.77 34.36 27.54
N TRP A 106 6.67 34.58 26.23
CA TRP A 106 6.42 35.90 25.66
C TRP A 106 5.05 36.46 26.08
N GLN A 107 4.00 35.63 26.06
CA GLN A 107 2.66 36.03 26.48
C GLN A 107 2.61 36.40 27.97
N LEU A 108 3.23 35.59 28.84
CA LEU A 108 3.31 35.86 30.27
C LEU A 108 4.07 37.15 30.55
N HIS A 109 5.18 37.40 29.85
CA HIS A 109 5.91 38.66 29.97
C HIS A 109 5.03 39.85 29.60
N ARG A 110 4.31 39.77 28.47
CA ARG A 110 3.38 40.81 28.02
C ARG A 110 2.28 41.09 29.04
N ILE A 111 1.69 40.04 29.62
CA ILE A 111 0.67 40.17 30.67
C ILE A 111 1.27 40.82 31.91
N GLY A 112 2.47 40.40 32.34
CA GLY A 112 3.17 40.99 33.48
C GLY A 112 3.44 42.49 33.31
N VAL A 113 3.84 42.92 32.11
CA VAL A 113 4.00 44.35 31.79
C VAL A 113 2.68 45.10 31.86
N LEU A 114 1.61 44.54 31.28
CA LEU A 114 0.27 45.16 31.31
C LEU A 114 -0.30 45.27 32.73
N MET A 115 -0.02 44.29 33.58
CA MET A 115 -0.44 44.28 34.99
C MET A 115 0.47 45.11 35.91
N GLY A 116 1.54 45.72 35.37
CA GLY A 116 2.52 46.47 36.15
C GLY A 116 3.42 45.61 37.04
N ALA A 117 3.35 44.28 36.91
CA ALA A 117 4.23 43.35 37.62
C ALA A 117 5.66 43.33 37.05
N ILE A 118 5.82 43.72 35.78
CA ILE A 118 7.11 43.85 35.10
C ILE A 118 7.23 45.28 34.55
N PRO A 119 8.33 46.01 34.82
CA PRO A 119 8.52 47.33 34.24
C PRO A 119 8.56 47.28 32.70
N PRO A 120 7.94 48.23 31.97
CA PRO A 120 7.94 48.25 30.50
C PRO A 120 9.35 48.35 29.87
N THR A 121 10.34 48.80 30.63
CA THR A 121 11.74 48.91 30.21
C THR A 121 12.48 47.58 30.22
N VAL A 122 11.91 46.54 30.84
CA VAL A 122 12.50 45.20 30.84
C VAL A 122 12.15 44.53 29.51
N GLU A 123 13.15 44.31 28.67
CA GLU A 123 12.99 43.59 27.41
C GLU A 123 12.92 42.08 27.65
N HIS A 124 12.01 41.40 26.94
CA HIS A 124 11.99 39.95 26.89
C HIS A 124 12.74 39.45 25.66
N LEU A 125 13.98 39.00 25.86
CA LEU A 125 14.77 38.41 24.79
C LEU A 125 14.20 37.03 24.45
N VAL A 126 13.61 36.92 23.25
CA VAL A 126 13.16 35.64 22.71
C VAL A 126 14.21 35.10 21.75
N GLU A 127 14.79 33.95 22.10
CA GLU A 127 15.64 33.22 21.16
C GLU A 127 14.77 32.43 20.19
N PHE A 128 14.76 32.79 18.91
CA PHE A 128 13.97 32.05 17.93
C PHE A 128 14.73 30.84 17.38
N ASP A 129 14.05 29.69 17.20
CA ASP A 129 14.67 28.51 16.61
C ASP A 129 14.61 28.58 15.08
N MET A 130 15.74 28.93 14.48
CA MET A 130 15.92 29.13 13.03
C MET A 130 16.62 27.95 12.35
N ARG A 131 16.63 26.77 12.98
CA ARG A 131 17.14 25.56 12.35
C ARG A 131 16.17 25.07 11.29
N THR A 132 16.67 24.76 10.10
CA THR A 132 15.90 24.11 9.03
C THR A 132 15.66 22.64 9.36
N LEU A 133 14.59 22.08 8.82
CA LEU A 133 14.32 20.64 8.90
C LEU A 133 14.86 19.94 7.67
N PRO A 134 15.39 18.71 7.81
CA PRO A 134 15.82 17.92 6.66
C PRO A 134 14.60 17.55 5.79
N PRO A 135 14.77 17.45 4.46
CA PRO A 135 13.74 16.90 3.59
C PRO A 135 13.50 15.42 3.92
N ILE A 136 12.28 14.95 3.72
CA ILE A 136 11.91 13.56 4.00
C ILE A 136 11.96 12.76 2.70
N ASN A 137 12.85 11.78 2.64
CA ASN A 137 12.96 10.87 1.50
C ASN A 137 12.36 9.51 1.88
N LEU A 138 11.05 9.36 1.69
CA LEU A 138 10.34 8.10 1.94
C LEU A 138 10.21 7.28 0.65
N PRO A 139 10.33 5.94 0.69
CA PRO A 139 10.18 5.08 -0.47
C PRO A 139 8.70 4.90 -0.90
N MET A 140 7.93 5.98 -1.02
CA MET A 140 6.50 5.95 -1.33
C MET A 140 6.22 5.36 -2.71
N GLY A 141 6.98 5.75 -3.74
CA GLY A 141 6.81 5.20 -5.09
C GLY A 141 7.12 3.70 -5.17
N ALA A 142 8.10 3.22 -4.41
CA ALA A 142 8.39 1.79 -4.33
C ALA A 142 7.25 1.03 -3.63
N LEU A 143 6.70 1.59 -2.54
CA LEU A 143 5.56 1.02 -1.83
C LEU A 143 4.30 1.00 -2.71
N GLN A 144 4.05 2.06 -3.46
CA GLN A 144 2.96 2.18 -4.42
C GLN A 144 2.99 1.04 -5.45
N GLY A 145 4.15 0.77 -6.04
CA GLY A 145 4.32 -0.32 -7.00
C GLY A 145 4.03 -1.70 -6.42
N PHE A 146 4.32 -1.94 -5.14
CA PHE A 146 3.91 -3.19 -4.50
C PHE A 146 2.42 -3.25 -4.24
N ILE A 147 1.82 -2.16 -3.75
CA ILE A 147 0.41 -2.11 -3.34
C ILE A 147 -0.55 -2.22 -4.53
N TYR A 148 -0.31 -1.46 -5.61
CA TYR A 148 -1.26 -1.42 -6.73
C TYR A 148 -0.97 -2.44 -7.83
N GLU A 149 0.28 -2.86 -8.03
CA GLU A 149 0.64 -3.68 -9.20
C GLU A 149 0.87 -5.16 -8.85
N LYS A 150 1.29 -5.47 -7.63
CA LYS A 150 1.83 -6.79 -7.28
C LYS A 150 0.98 -7.58 -6.29
N THR A 151 -0.11 -7.00 -5.80
CA THR A 151 -0.91 -7.58 -4.72
C THR A 151 -2.40 -7.33 -4.91
N SER A 152 -3.23 -8.31 -4.53
CA SER A 152 -4.69 -8.21 -4.60
C SER A 152 -5.25 -7.72 -3.26
N LEU A 153 -5.00 -6.46 -2.93
CA LEU A 153 -5.30 -5.91 -1.59
C LEU A 153 -6.75 -5.46 -1.43
N SER A 154 -7.22 -5.47 -0.18
CA SER A 154 -8.54 -4.95 0.17
C SER A 154 -8.61 -3.43 0.00
N GLY A 155 -9.82 -2.91 -0.26
CA GLY A 155 -10.06 -1.47 -0.39
C GLY A 155 -9.62 -0.67 0.84
N ARG A 156 -9.63 -1.28 2.04
CA ARG A 156 -9.12 -0.64 3.26
C ARG A 156 -7.62 -0.35 3.18
N ILE A 157 -6.81 -1.31 2.72
CA ILE A 157 -5.35 -1.15 2.58
C ILE A 157 -5.02 -0.10 1.50
N LEU A 158 -5.77 -0.12 0.40
CA LEU A 158 -5.62 0.88 -0.66
C LEU A 158 -5.90 2.31 -0.16
N ASN A 159 -7.00 2.49 0.60
CA ASN A 159 -7.31 3.78 1.20
C ASN A 159 -6.29 4.22 2.27
N LEU A 160 -5.79 3.29 3.09
CA LEU A 160 -4.69 3.57 4.02
C LEU A 160 -3.48 4.15 3.31
N PHE A 161 -3.08 3.52 2.20
CA PHE A 161 -1.96 3.98 1.41
C PHE A 161 -2.22 5.34 0.77
N SER A 162 -3.40 5.57 0.18
CA SER A 162 -3.75 6.88 -0.39
C SER A 162 -3.66 8.01 0.61
N VAL A 163 -4.22 7.83 1.81
CA VAL A 163 -4.16 8.84 2.88
C VAL A 163 -2.72 9.04 3.36
N LEU A 164 -1.95 7.95 3.49
CA LEU A 164 -0.54 8.01 3.85
C LEU A 164 0.26 8.83 2.83
N GLU A 165 0.08 8.55 1.54
CA GLU A 165 0.75 9.25 0.44
C GLU A 165 0.41 10.74 0.42
N GLN A 166 -0.87 11.09 0.47
CA GLN A 166 -1.31 12.48 0.49
C GLN A 166 -0.74 13.23 1.70
N THR A 167 -0.73 12.60 2.87
CA THR A 167 -0.22 13.23 4.10
C THR A 167 1.31 13.40 4.05
N CYS A 168 2.05 12.43 3.50
CA CYS A 168 3.49 12.55 3.25
C CYS A 168 3.83 13.71 2.32
N GLN A 169 3.08 13.88 1.22
CA GLN A 169 3.25 15.01 0.31
C GLN A 169 2.96 16.34 1.03
N GLY A 170 1.90 16.39 1.84
CA GLY A 170 1.59 17.55 2.67
C GLY A 170 2.71 17.91 3.64
N LEU A 171 3.33 16.91 4.28
CA LEU A 171 4.44 17.11 5.20
C LEU A 171 5.69 17.67 4.50
N ASP A 172 6.03 17.16 3.32
CA ASP A 172 7.14 17.68 2.52
C ASP A 172 6.93 19.15 2.12
N ILE A 173 5.71 19.51 1.71
CA ILE A 173 5.33 20.90 1.41
C ILE A 173 5.47 21.79 2.66
N SER A 174 4.96 21.35 3.81
CA SER A 174 5.06 22.12 5.06
C SER A 174 6.52 22.31 5.51
N ILE A 175 7.35 21.27 5.39
CA ILE A 175 8.79 21.36 5.71
C ILE A 175 9.49 22.36 4.78
N LYS A 176 9.24 22.28 3.47
CA LYS A 176 9.78 23.24 2.49
C LYS A 176 9.36 24.65 2.81
N ARG A 177 8.06 24.88 3.07
CA ARG A 177 7.53 26.21 3.43
C ARG A 177 8.19 26.75 4.70
N ARG A 178 8.35 25.93 5.74
CA ARG A 178 9.03 26.34 6.98
C ARG A 178 10.48 26.76 6.70
N ASN A 179 11.19 25.97 5.91
CA ASN A 179 12.59 26.27 5.57
C ASN A 179 12.69 27.57 4.75
N GLU A 180 11.80 27.79 3.79
CA GLU A 180 11.73 29.05 3.03
C GLU A 180 11.48 30.26 3.93
N LEU A 181 10.55 30.16 4.89
CA LEU A 181 10.27 31.22 5.86
C LEU A 181 11.52 31.53 6.70
N ILE A 182 12.22 30.50 7.16
CA ILE A 182 13.46 30.65 7.95
C ILE A 182 14.56 31.34 7.13
N GLU A 183 14.76 30.93 5.87
CA GLU A 183 15.76 31.56 5.01
C GLU A 183 15.36 33.01 4.68
N GLY A 184 14.07 33.28 4.50
CA GLY A 184 13.55 34.64 4.36
C GLY A 184 13.81 35.51 5.60
N TYR A 185 13.63 34.96 6.80
CA TYR A 185 13.94 35.64 8.05
C TYR A 185 15.45 35.90 8.21
N LYS A 186 16.31 34.95 7.82
CA LYS A 186 17.77 35.10 7.86
C LYS A 186 18.31 36.11 6.85
N ALA A 187 17.72 36.16 5.65
CA ALA A 187 18.13 37.08 4.59
C ALA A 187 17.65 38.54 4.85
N GLY A 188 16.64 38.71 5.69
CA GLY A 188 16.08 40.00 6.07
C GLY A 188 16.85 40.71 7.19
N ASN A 189 16.11 41.53 7.96
CA ASN A 189 16.62 42.23 9.13
C ASN A 189 17.10 41.19 10.19
N PRO A 190 18.28 41.35 10.81
CA PRO A 190 18.79 40.42 11.83
C PRO A 190 17.86 40.24 13.04
N VAL A 191 16.90 41.14 13.27
CA VAL A 191 15.92 41.03 14.36
C VAL A 191 14.59 40.52 13.82
N ILE A 192 14.26 39.28 14.19
CA ILE A 192 12.99 38.65 13.82
C ILE A 192 11.89 39.20 14.72
N ALA A 193 10.85 39.74 14.10
CA ALA A 193 9.75 40.31 14.84
C ALA A 193 8.89 39.21 15.48
N PRO A 194 8.64 39.24 16.81
CA PRO A 194 7.85 38.20 17.50
C PRO A 194 6.47 37.97 16.89
N HIS A 195 5.85 39.01 16.33
CA HIS A 195 4.52 38.91 15.73
C HIS A 195 4.47 38.05 14.47
N LEU A 196 5.55 38.01 13.68
CA LEU A 196 5.65 37.13 12.51
C LEU A 196 5.94 35.69 12.92
N TYR A 197 6.82 35.50 13.91
CA TYR A 197 7.21 34.17 14.36
C TYR A 197 6.06 33.46 15.11
N PHE A 198 5.37 34.16 16.00
CA PHE A 198 4.31 33.58 16.83
C PHE A 198 2.89 33.68 16.23
N GLY A 199 2.75 34.38 15.09
CA GLY A 199 1.48 34.73 14.48
C GLY A 199 0.59 35.59 15.37
N LEU A 200 1.10 36.75 15.77
CA LEU A 200 0.39 37.68 16.63
C LEU A 200 -0.14 38.86 15.82
N PRO A 201 -1.26 39.48 16.25
CA PRO A 201 -1.76 40.69 15.61
C PRO A 201 -0.75 41.84 15.67
N PHE A 202 -0.49 42.46 14.52
CA PHE A 202 0.32 43.67 14.41
C PHE A 202 -0.21 44.55 13.28
N GLY A 203 -0.48 45.83 13.57
CA GLY A 203 -0.99 46.78 12.57
C GLY A 203 -2.34 46.39 11.94
N GLY A 204 -3.19 45.65 12.65
CA GLY A 204 -4.48 45.16 12.14
C GLY A 204 -4.39 43.91 11.24
N VAL A 205 -3.19 43.34 11.06
CA VAL A 205 -2.95 42.13 10.27
C VAL A 205 -2.38 41.04 11.17
N ILE A 206 -2.69 39.77 10.85
CA ILE A 206 -2.09 38.59 11.49
C ILE A 206 -1.41 37.80 10.38
N ASN A 207 -0.15 37.44 10.58
CA ASN A 207 0.56 36.52 9.70
C ASN A 207 0.71 35.17 10.44
N GLU A 208 -0.04 34.17 10.00
CA GLU A 208 -0.02 32.84 10.62
C GLU A 208 0.89 31.84 9.88
N ASP A 209 1.66 32.28 8.88
CA ASP A 209 2.41 31.38 8.00
C ASP A 209 3.34 30.45 8.79
N TYR A 210 4.14 31.01 9.71
CA TYR A 210 5.05 30.20 10.52
C TYR A 210 4.33 29.27 11.50
N PRO A 211 3.43 29.75 12.40
CA PRO A 211 2.72 28.87 13.33
C PRO A 211 1.89 27.79 12.63
N SER A 212 1.12 28.16 11.60
CA SER A 212 0.27 27.21 10.88
C SER A 212 1.10 26.16 10.15
N THR A 213 2.25 26.54 9.60
CA THR A 213 3.18 25.57 8.99
C THR A 213 3.77 24.64 10.05
N LEU A 214 4.16 25.14 11.21
CA LEU A 214 4.71 24.31 12.28
C LEU A 214 3.67 23.33 12.85
N MET A 215 2.43 23.80 13.03
CA MET A 215 1.31 22.96 13.44
C MET A 215 0.99 21.89 12.39
N ALA A 216 0.99 22.26 11.11
CA ALA A 216 0.82 21.30 10.01
C ALA A 216 1.90 20.22 10.03
N ILE A 217 3.18 20.58 10.23
CA ILE A 217 4.28 19.60 10.36
C ILE A 217 4.02 18.62 11.51
N HIS A 218 3.61 19.13 12.67
CA HIS A 218 3.29 18.31 13.83
C HIS A 218 2.14 17.34 13.51
N ASP A 219 1.00 17.85 13.07
CA ASP A 219 -0.21 17.06 12.88
C ASP A 219 -0.06 16.05 11.73
N GLN A 220 0.57 16.46 10.62
CA GLN A 220 0.87 15.55 9.52
C GLN A 220 1.83 14.44 9.98
N THR A 221 2.83 14.74 10.82
CA THR A 221 3.70 13.70 11.38
C THR A 221 2.92 12.70 12.24
N GLU A 222 1.98 13.16 13.07
CA GLU A 222 1.09 12.29 13.83
C GLU A 222 0.26 11.39 12.90
N HIS A 223 -0.38 11.98 11.90
CA HIS A 223 -1.22 11.27 10.95
C HIS A 223 -0.46 10.17 10.22
N ILE A 224 0.73 10.50 9.68
CA ILE A 224 1.54 9.53 8.94
C ILE A 224 2.01 8.39 9.87
N LEU A 225 2.40 8.68 11.12
CA LEU A 225 2.76 7.65 12.10
C LEU A 225 1.60 6.68 12.36
N TYR A 226 0.40 7.20 12.56
CA TYR A 226 -0.79 6.38 12.77
C TYR A 226 -1.10 5.51 11.53
N PHE A 227 -1.19 6.12 10.35
CA PHE A 227 -1.56 5.40 9.12
C PHE A 227 -0.47 4.41 8.67
N ALA A 228 0.82 4.73 8.81
CA ALA A 228 1.91 3.81 8.49
C ALA A 228 1.90 2.58 9.41
N ASN A 229 1.69 2.78 10.71
CA ASN A 229 1.54 1.68 11.67
C ASN A 229 0.31 0.82 11.34
N LYS A 230 -0.84 1.46 11.06
CA LYS A 230 -2.07 0.75 10.68
C LYS A 230 -1.89 -0.05 9.39
N LEU A 231 -1.20 0.53 8.39
CA LEU A 231 -0.87 -0.13 7.14
C LEU A 231 -0.02 -1.38 7.37
N CYS A 232 1.00 -1.33 8.24
CA CYS A 232 1.80 -2.50 8.61
C CYS A 232 0.92 -3.62 9.20
N VAL A 233 -0.02 -3.28 10.09
CA VAL A 233 -0.93 -4.24 10.72
C VAL A 233 -1.86 -4.88 9.70
N GLU A 234 -2.50 -4.09 8.83
CA GLU A 234 -3.46 -4.61 7.84
C GLU A 234 -2.76 -5.42 6.74
N LEU A 235 -1.57 -5.01 6.29
CA LEU A 235 -0.76 -5.81 5.36
C LEU A 235 -0.32 -7.14 5.99
N SER A 236 0.04 -7.14 7.28
CA SER A 236 0.41 -8.38 7.98
C SER A 236 -0.77 -9.35 8.05
N LYS A 237 -1.98 -8.86 8.36
CA LYS A 237 -3.20 -9.67 8.35
C LYS A 237 -3.50 -10.25 6.97
N HIS A 238 -3.38 -9.44 5.92
CA HIS A 238 -3.55 -9.92 4.54
C HIS A 238 -2.51 -10.99 4.19
N GLY A 239 -1.24 -10.76 4.53
CA GLY A 239 -0.17 -11.73 4.34
C GLY A 239 -0.45 -13.05 5.05
N ASP A 240 -0.92 -13.01 6.30
CA ASP A 240 -1.30 -14.20 7.07
C ASP A 240 -2.44 -14.97 6.41
N ALA A 241 -3.45 -14.28 5.90
CA ALA A 241 -4.55 -14.91 5.17
C ALA A 241 -4.03 -15.62 3.89
N GLN A 242 -3.16 -14.97 3.12
CA GLN A 242 -2.57 -15.57 1.91
C GLN A 242 -1.66 -16.77 2.24
N ALA A 243 -0.86 -16.68 3.31
CA ALA A 243 -0.02 -17.79 3.76
C ALA A 243 -0.85 -19.00 4.20
N ASN A 244 -1.98 -18.76 4.89
CA ASN A 244 -2.91 -19.81 5.29
C ASN A 244 -3.55 -20.49 4.07
N ILE A 245 -4.00 -19.72 3.07
CA ILE A 245 -4.52 -20.25 1.81
C ILE A 245 -3.44 -21.11 1.11
N PHE A 246 -2.21 -20.62 1.05
CA PHE A 246 -1.10 -21.36 0.46
C PHE A 246 -0.85 -22.70 1.18
N ASN A 247 -0.81 -22.67 2.51
CA ASN A 247 -0.58 -23.87 3.32
C ASN A 247 -1.70 -24.91 3.12
N ASN A 248 -2.96 -24.46 3.06
CA ASN A 248 -4.11 -25.35 2.86
C ASN A 248 -4.10 -26.02 1.47
N LEU A 249 -3.63 -25.31 0.43
CA LEU A 249 -3.63 -25.82 -0.95
C LEU A 249 -2.37 -26.62 -1.32
N TYR A 250 -1.22 -26.26 -0.75
CA TYR A 250 0.08 -26.75 -1.21
C TYR A 250 1.01 -27.26 -0.09
N GLY A 251 0.69 -26.98 1.18
CA GLY A 251 1.56 -27.24 2.32
C GLY A 251 2.76 -26.28 2.41
N GLY A 252 3.29 -26.11 3.62
CA GLY A 252 4.49 -25.30 3.87
C GLY A 252 4.21 -23.79 3.77
N ALA A 253 3.55 -23.24 4.78
CA ALA A 253 3.23 -21.82 4.87
C ALA A 253 4.47 -20.93 4.68
N PRO A 254 4.47 -20.00 3.71
CA PRO A 254 5.52 -19.00 3.58
C PRO A 254 5.57 -18.08 4.80
N ILE A 255 6.77 -17.61 5.14
CA ILE A 255 6.97 -16.68 6.25
C ILE A 255 6.48 -15.29 5.85
N ILE A 256 5.66 -14.68 6.71
CA ILE A 256 5.18 -13.30 6.56
C ILE A 256 6.03 -12.38 7.41
N ASN A 257 6.53 -11.31 6.80
CA ASN A 257 7.24 -10.25 7.51
C ASN A 257 6.27 -9.58 8.49
N ARG A 258 6.74 -9.23 9.68
CA ARG A 258 5.93 -8.53 10.67
C ARG A 258 6.70 -7.32 11.20
N LEU A 259 5.93 -6.31 11.59
CA LEU A 259 6.45 -5.28 12.47
C LEU A 259 6.77 -5.96 13.81
N LEU A 260 8.07 -6.11 14.10
CA LEU A 260 8.50 -6.52 15.43
C LEU A 260 8.05 -5.45 16.43
N GLN A 261 7.81 -5.88 17.68
CA GLN A 261 7.38 -4.99 18.74
C GLN A 261 8.31 -3.78 18.81
N LEU A 262 7.74 -2.60 18.54
CA LEU A 262 8.46 -1.34 18.67
C LEU A 262 8.91 -1.16 20.13
N HIS A 263 10.03 -0.46 20.34
CA HIS A 263 10.45 -0.09 21.69
C HIS A 263 9.34 0.69 22.39
N THR A 264 9.18 0.50 23.71
CA THR A 264 8.09 1.10 24.50
C THR A 264 8.04 2.63 24.37
N GLU A 265 9.20 3.27 24.20
CA GLU A 265 9.26 4.72 23.97
C GLU A 265 8.74 5.13 22.59
N ASP A 266 8.97 4.30 21.57
CA ASP A 266 8.49 4.53 20.20
C ASP A 266 6.99 4.34 20.11
N GLN A 267 6.45 3.36 20.83
CA GLN A 267 5.01 3.12 20.89
C GLN A 267 4.25 4.32 21.45
N LYS A 268 4.82 5.02 22.43
CA LYS A 268 4.23 6.25 23.00
C LYS A 268 4.20 7.40 22.00
N LEU A 269 4.97 7.34 20.93
CA LEU A 269 4.97 8.35 19.87
C LEU A 269 3.93 8.09 18.80
N ILE A 270 3.38 6.88 18.72
CA ILE A 270 2.33 6.58 17.74
C ILE A 270 1.00 7.07 18.32
N PRO A 271 0.24 7.90 17.57
CA PRO A 271 -1.07 8.33 18.03
C PRO A 271 -2.03 7.17 18.27
N SER A 272 -2.91 7.35 19.26
CA SER A 272 -3.99 6.40 19.53
C SER A 272 -5.06 6.46 18.43
N ALA A 273 -5.71 5.31 18.18
CA ALA A 273 -6.89 5.22 17.32
C ALA A 273 -8.06 6.10 17.79
N TYR A 274 -8.07 6.52 19.06
CA TYR A 274 -9.04 7.48 19.59
C TYR A 274 -9.05 8.81 18.82
N ASN A 275 -7.92 9.19 18.21
CA ASN A 275 -7.81 10.43 17.44
C ASN A 275 -8.41 10.31 16.03
N TYR A 276 -8.80 9.11 15.58
CA TYR A 276 -9.28 8.85 14.22
C TYR A 276 -10.60 8.05 14.18
N PRO A 277 -11.63 8.45 14.95
CA PRO A 277 -12.86 7.67 15.08
C PRO A 277 -13.62 7.56 13.75
N ASP A 278 -13.61 8.61 12.94
CA ASP A 278 -14.33 8.64 11.66
C ASP A 278 -13.67 7.73 10.64
N TRP A 279 -12.34 7.67 10.65
CA TRP A 279 -11.59 6.76 9.78
C TRP A 279 -11.84 5.29 10.17
N GLU A 280 -11.86 4.96 11.47
CA GLU A 280 -12.16 3.59 11.92
C GLU A 280 -13.61 3.18 11.63
N LYS A 281 -14.56 4.12 11.59
CA LYS A 281 -15.97 3.85 11.23
C LYS A 281 -16.20 3.70 9.73
N MET A 282 -15.33 4.29 8.89
CA MET A 282 -15.48 4.27 7.44
C MET A 282 -15.38 2.85 6.85
N PHE A 283 -14.67 1.96 7.54
CA PHE A 283 -14.58 0.55 7.18
C PHE A 283 -15.36 -0.25 8.22
N GLY A 284 -16.33 -1.07 7.78
CA GLY A 284 -17.06 -1.96 8.66
C GLY A 284 -16.14 -2.92 9.44
N PRO A 285 -16.67 -3.71 10.39
CA PRO A 285 -15.87 -4.72 11.10
C PRO A 285 -15.12 -5.57 10.07
N ALA A 286 -13.82 -5.80 10.33
CA ALA A 286 -13.00 -6.66 9.48
C ALA A 286 -13.67 -8.04 9.41
N ILE A 287 -14.16 -8.41 8.23
CA ILE A 287 -14.74 -9.72 7.94
C ILE A 287 -13.60 -10.73 7.77
#